data_AF-A0A392NC44-F1
#
_entry.id   AF-A0A392NC44-F1
#
_cell.length_a   1.000
_cell.length_b   1.000
_cell.length_c   1.000
_cell.angle_alpha   90.00
_cell.angle_beta   90.00
_cell.angle_gamma   90.00
#
_symmetry.space_group_name_H-M   'P 1'
#
loop_
_entity.id
_entity.type
_entity.pdbx_description
1 polymer ?
#
loop_
_entity_poly.entity_id
_entity_poly.type
_entity_poly.pdbx_seq_one_letter_code
_entity_poly.pdbx_strand_id
1 'polypeptide(L)' 'EVVTIDVLATKSLIETTHVYLDVRTVEEFQKGHVDAEKVINIAYMFNTPEGRVKNPEFLKEVSSLCKKEDHLIV' A
#
# COMPACT_ATOMS: atom_id res chain seq x y z
N GLU A 1 -16.05 5.32 2.13
CA GLU A 1 -15.72 6.75 2.24
C GLU A 1 -14.19 6.86 2.29
N VAL A 2 -13.59 7.83 1.59
CA VAL A 2 -12.14 8.04 1.61
C VAL A 2 -11.89 9.28 2.46
N VAL A 3 -11.04 9.14 3.47
CA VAL A 3 -10.66 10.24 4.36
C VAL A 3 -9.15 10.45 4.24
N THR A 4 -8.72 11.71 4.13
CA THR A 4 -7.30 12.06 4.15
C THR A 4 -6.89 12.34 5.59
N ILE A 5 -5.79 11.73 6.02
CA ILE A 5 -5.20 11.90 7.35
C ILE A 5 -3.75 12.39 7.21
N ASP A 6 -3.25 13.08 8.23
CA ASP A 6 -1.85 13.51 8.26
C ASP A 6 -0.89 12.39 8.70
N VAL A 7 0.41 12.61 8.48
CA VAL A 7 1.44 11.60 8.73
C VAL A 7 1.59 11.21 10.21
N LEU A 8 1.30 12.12 11.16
CA LEU A 8 1.40 11.83 12.59
C LEU A 8 0.23 10.93 13.03
N ALA A 9 -0.97 11.22 12.52
CA ALA A 9 -2.12 10.33 12.70
C ALA A 9 -1.86 8.95 12.08
N THR A 10 -1.35 8.90 10.85
CA THR A 10 -0.99 7.63 10.18
C THR A 10 -0.03 6.80 11.02
N LYS A 11 1.04 7.40 11.57
CA LYS A 11 2.02 6.69 12.41
C LYS A 11 1.34 5.97 13.58
N SER A 12 0.42 6.65 14.27
CA SER A 12 -0.29 6.08 15.43
C SER A 12 -1.23 4.93 15.03
N LEU A 13 -1.82 5.02 13.83
CA LEU A 13 -2.78 4.02 13.33
C LEU A 13 -2.10 2.75 12.81
N ILE A 14 -0.96 2.86 12.11
CA ILE A 14 -0.22 1.71 11.58
C ILE A 14 0.50 0.91 12.67
N GLU A 15 0.83 1.54 13.80
CA GLU A 15 1.38 0.87 14.99
C GLU A 15 0.32 0.06 15.76
N THR A 16 -0.97 0.22 15.46
CA THR A 16 -2.05 -0.37 16.26
C THR A 16 -3.00 -1.25 15.46
N THR A 17 -3.70 -0.66 14.49
CA THR A 17 -4.95 -1.26 13.94
C THR A 17 -5.00 -1.28 12.43
N HIS A 18 -4.26 -0.40 11.74
CA HIS A 18 -4.37 -0.22 10.30
C HIS A 18 -3.24 -0.94 9.54
N VAL A 19 -3.53 -1.30 8.30
CA VAL A 19 -2.54 -1.83 7.35
C VAL A 19 -2.07 -0.70 6.46
N TYR A 20 -0.76 -0.52 6.33
CA TYR A 20 -0.17 0.40 5.38
C TYR A 20 0.02 -0.30 4.03
N LEU A 21 -0.82 0.04 3.06
CA LEU A 21 -0.76 -0.46 1.69
C LEU A 21 0.08 0.50 0.83
N ASP A 22 1.35 0.18 0.65
CA ASP A 22 2.23 0.93 -0.22
C ASP A 22 1.95 0.58 -1.69
N VAL A 23 1.46 1.55 -2.46
CA VAL A 23 1.10 1.35 -3.87
C VAL A 23 2.21 1.71 -4.87
N ARG A 24 3.41 2.04 -4.37
CA ARG A 24 4.59 2.33 -5.18
C ARG A 24 5.13 1.07 -5.86
N THR A 25 6.07 1.27 -6.77
CA THR A 25 6.75 0.14 -7.42
C THR A 25 7.56 -0.67 -6.42
N VAL A 26 7.76 -1.96 -6.72
CA VAL A 26 8.51 -2.87 -5.84
C VAL A 26 9.94 -2.36 -5.63
N GLU A 27 10.55 -1.77 -6.66
CA GLU A 27 11.89 -1.20 -6.58
C GLU A 27 11.96 0.02 -5.66
N GLU A 28 10.92 0.87 -5.63
CA GLU A 28 10.84 2.00 -4.70
C GLU A 28 10.66 1.52 -3.26
N PHE A 29 9.82 0.49 -3.06
CA PHE A 29 9.60 -0.11 -1.74
C PHE A 29 10.87 -0.75 -1.18
N GLN A 30 11.62 -1.47 -2.01
CA GLN A 30 12.88 -2.13 -1.62
C GLN A 30 14.00 -1.13 -1.28
N LYS A 31 14.01 0.06 -1.91
CA LYS A 31 14.96 1.13 -1.56
C LYS A 31 14.68 1.75 -0.19
N GLY A 32 13.43 1.68 0.26
CA GLY A 32 13.00 2.17 1.55
C GLY A 32 11.49 2.28 1.66
N HIS A 33 10.97 1.90 2.80
CA HIS A 33 9.55 1.98 3.15
C HIS A 33 9.39 2.25 4.64
N VAL A 34 8.15 2.53 5.04
CA VAL A 34 7.81 2.74 6.44
C VAL A 34 8.08 1.47 7.24
N ASP A 35 8.73 1.61 8.39
CA ASP A 35 8.91 0.53 9.34
C ASP A 35 7.63 0.38 10.17
N ALA A 36 6.81 -0.61 9.82
CA ALA A 36 5.54 -0.91 10.49
C ALA A 36 5.27 -2.41 10.45
N GLU A 37 4.57 -2.91 11.48
CA GLU A 37 4.27 -4.35 11.61
C GLU A 37 3.38 -4.87 10.47
N LYS A 38 2.46 -4.02 9.99
CA LYS A 38 1.49 -4.36 8.94
C LYS A 38 1.67 -3.47 7.71
N VAL A 39 2.77 -3.67 7.01
CA VAL A 39 3.04 -3.03 5.71
C VAL A 39 2.94 -4.04 4.58
N ILE A 40 2.24 -3.67 3.51
CA ILE A 40 2.07 -4.51 2.31
C ILE A 40 2.37 -3.63 1.09
N ASN A 41 3.21 -4.10 0.18
CA ASN A 41 3.43 -3.43 -1.09
C ASN A 41 2.69 -4.15 -2.22
N ILE A 42 1.83 -3.42 -2.92
CA ILE A 42 1.16 -3.89 -4.14
C ILE A 42 1.27 -2.76 -5.14
N ALA A 43 2.12 -2.90 -6.15
CA ALA A 43 2.34 -1.84 -7.12
C ALA A 43 1.06 -1.55 -7.91
N TYR A 44 0.58 -0.30 -7.88
CA TYR A 44 -0.56 0.11 -8.71
C TYR A 44 -0.17 0.24 -10.19
N MET A 45 1.09 0.59 -10.44
CA MET A 45 1.67 0.65 -11.78
C MET A 45 3.03 -0.02 -11.81
N PHE A 46 3.32 -0.72 -12.91
CA PHE A 46 4.62 -1.26 -13.22
C PHE A 46 5.39 -0.31 -14.14
N ASN A 47 6.70 -0.20 -13.92
CA ASN A 47 7.59 0.45 -14.87
C ASN A 47 7.94 -0.56 -15.98
N THR A 48 7.61 -0.23 -17.22
CA THR A 48 8.02 -0.98 -18.41
C THR A 48 8.90 -0.09 -19.29
N PRO A 49 9.66 -0.64 -20.25
CA PRO A 49 10.42 0.17 -21.21
C PRO A 49 9.57 1.16 -22.00
N GLU A 50 8.28 0.88 -22.16
CA GLU A 50 7.32 1.68 -22.92
C GLU A 50 6.58 2.73 -22.07
N GLY A 51 6.79 2.71 -20.74
CA GLY A 51 6.18 3.64 -19.80
C GLY A 51 5.59 2.95 -18.57
N ARG A 52 4.63 3.61 -17.91
CA ARG A 52 3.94 3.04 -16.75
C ARG A 52 2.66 2.35 -17.18
N VAL A 53 2.52 1.08 -16.81
CA VAL A 53 1.33 0.26 -17.10
C VAL A 53 0.63 -0.06 -15.79
N LYS A 54 -0.70 0.09 -15.74
CA LYS A 54 -1.48 -0.28 -14.54
C LYS A 54 -1.39 -1.78 -14.29
N ASN A 55 -1.28 -2.17 -13.02
CA ASN A 55 -1.36 -3.58 -12.64
C ASN A 55 -2.81 -4.07 -12.83
N PRO A 56 -3.10 -4.99 -13.77
CA PRO A 56 -4.45 -5.50 -13.98
C PRO A 56 -4.92 -6.39 -12.81
N GLU A 57 -3.99 -6.99 -12.07
CA GLU A 57 -4.27 -7.88 -10.95
C GLU A 57 -4.34 -7.14 -9.61
N PHE A 58 -4.17 -5.81 -9.59
CA PHE A 58 -4.07 -5.00 -8.36
C PHE A 58 -5.17 -5.31 -7.34
N LEU A 59 -6.44 -5.29 -7.77
CA LEU A 59 -7.56 -5.55 -6.86
C LEU A 59 -7.60 -7.00 -6.36
N LYS A 60 -7.15 -7.95 -7.17
CA LYS A 60 -7.10 -9.37 -6.80
C LYS A 60 -5.99 -9.60 -5.77
N GLU A 61 -4.82 -8.99 -5.96
CA GLU A 61 -3.72 -9.04 -4.99
C GLU A 61 -4.15 -8.41 -3.66
N VAL A 62 -4.75 -7.21 -3.69
CA VAL A 62 -5.29 -6.55 -2.49
C VAL A 62 -6.31 -7.45 -1.79
N SER A 63 -7.25 -8.04 -2.53
CA SER A 63 -8.27 -8.93 -1.94
C SER A 63 -7.72 -10.25 -1.41
N SER A 64 -6.55 -10.68 -1.87
CA SER A 64 -5.90 -11.91 -1.41
C SER A 64 -5.09 -11.72 -0.12
N LEU A 65 -4.58 -10.51 0.10
CA LEU A 65 -3.71 -10.17 1.24
C LEU A 65 -4.46 -9.40 2.33
N CYS A 66 -5.47 -8.62 1.96
CA CYS A 66 -6.28 -7.81 2.86
C CYS A 66 -7.69 -8.39 2.98
N LYS A 67 -8.21 -8.42 4.21
CA LYS A 67 -9.60 -8.77 4.50
C LYS A 67 -10.50 -7.54 4.37
N LYS A 68 -11.79 -7.78 4.24
CA LYS A 68 -12.78 -6.70 4.13
C LYS A 68 -12.87 -5.84 5.40
N GLU A 69 -12.51 -6.43 6.54
CA GLU A 69 -12.51 -5.79 7.85
C GLU A 69 -11.20 -5.00 8.12
N ASP A 70 -10.18 -5.15 7.28
CA ASP A 70 -8.92 -4.43 7.46
C ASP A 70 -9.10 -2.96 7.10
N HIS A 71 -8.63 -2.08 7.98
CA HIS A 71 -8.59 -0.64 7.70
C HIS A 71 -7.27 -0.31 6.99
N LEU A 72 -7.38 0.06 5.71
CA LEU A 72 -6.22 0.36 4.87
C LEU A 72 -5.88 1.85 4.90
N ILE A 73 -4.58 2.15 4.98
CA ILE A 73 -3.99 3.45 4.70
C ILE A 73 -3.12 3.28 3.46
N VAL A 74 -3.24 4.18 2.49
CA VAL A 74 -2.57 4.10 1.18
C VAL A 74 -1.63 5.29 0.99
#